data_AF-A0A939M186-F1
#
_entry.id   AF-A0A939M186-F1
#
_cell.length_a   1.000
_cell.length_b   1.000
_cell.length_c   1.000
_cell.angle_alpha   90.00
_cell.angle_beta   90.00
_cell.angle_gamma   90.00
#
_symmetry.space_group_name_H-M   'P 1'
#
loop_
_entity.id
_entity.type
_entity.pdbx_description
1 polymer ?
#
loop_
_entity_poly.entity_id
_entity_poly.type
_entity_poly.pdbx_seq_one_letter_code
_entity_poly.pdbx_strand_id
1 'polypeptide(L)' 'MSAQVFADKVQFGLTESIGMAEATVSMSGIDALMRAADHALYQTKAEGRNR' A
#
# COMPACT_ATOMS: atom_id res chain seq x y z
N MET A 1 -7.13 1.24 -7.13
CA MET A 1 -7.98 0.09 -7.52
C MET A 1 -9.15 0.01 -6.54
N SER A 2 -10.36 -0.27 -6.99
CA SER A 2 -11.56 -0.28 -6.13
C SER A 2 -12.30 -1.60 -6.19
N ALA A 3 -12.77 -2.08 -5.04
CA ALA A 3 -13.57 -3.28 -4.90
C ALA A 3 -14.90 -2.96 -4.20
N GLN A 4 -15.93 -3.73 -4.50
CA GLN A 4 -17.19 -3.69 -3.77
C GLN A 4 -17.25 -4.91 -2.85
N VAL A 5 -17.52 -4.68 -1.56
CA VAL A 5 -17.69 -5.74 -0.57
C VAL A 5 -19.08 -5.64 0.02
N PHE A 6 -19.76 -6.78 0.12
CA PHE A 6 -21.07 -6.89 0.76
C PHE A 6 -20.92 -7.51 2.14
N ALA A 7 -21.47 -6.86 3.16
CA ALA A 7 -21.58 -7.43 4.50
C ALA A 7 -23.03 -7.29 4.97
N ASP A 8 -23.68 -8.43 5.24
CA ASP A 8 -25.13 -8.54 5.43
C ASP A 8 -25.92 -7.83 4.29
N LYS A 9 -26.68 -6.79 4.59
CA LYS A 9 -27.48 -6.02 3.62
C LYS A 9 -26.82 -4.71 3.17
N VAL A 10 -25.56 -4.48 3.54
CA VAL A 10 -24.85 -3.23 3.24
C VAL A 10 -23.72 -3.46 2.23
N GLN A 11 -23.62 -2.58 1.24
CA GLN A 11 -22.53 -2.56 0.26
C GLN A 11 -21.50 -1.48 0.61
N PHE A 12 -20.23 -1.85 0.62
CA PHE A 12 -19.10 -0.97 0.91
C PHE A 12 -18.18 -0.86 -0.30
N GLY A 13 -17.88 0.38 -0.70
CA GLY A 13 -16.79 0.67 -1.62
C GLY A 13 -15.46 0.68 -0.87
N LEU A 14 -14.54 -0.20 -1.26
CA LEU A 14 -13.19 -0.29 -0.71
C LEU A 14 -12.15 0.08 -1.75
N THR A 15 -11.05 0.66 -1.28
CA THR A 15 -9.86 0.97 -2.08
C THR A 15 -8.62 0.61 -1.30
N GLU A 16 -7.54 0.30 -2.01
CA GLU A 16 -6.24 0.02 -1.42
C GLU A 16 -5.22 1.08 -1.84
N SER A 17 -4.24 1.34 -0.98
CA SER A 17 -3.04 2.12 -1.34
C SER A 17 -1.86 1.18 -1.32
N ILE A 18 -0.95 1.31 -2.27
CA ILE A 18 0.15 0.36 -2.46
C ILE A 18 1.47 1.13 -2.45
N GLY A 19 2.41 0.68 -1.62
CA GLY A 19 3.80 1.14 -1.66
C GLY A 19 4.68 0.11 -2.35
N MET A 20 5.54 0.57 -3.26
CA MET A 20 6.48 -0.30 -3.96
C MET A 20 7.91 0.16 -3.69
N ALA A 21 8.82 -0.80 -3.55
CA ALA A 21 10.24 -0.57 -3.51
C ALA A 21 10.95 -1.71 -4.26
N GLU A 22 12.12 -1.41 -4.81
CA GLU A 22 12.97 -2.36 -5.52
C GLU A 22 14.23 -2.64 -4.70
N ALA A 23 14.62 -3.92 -4.66
CA ALA A 23 15.85 -4.33 -3.99
C ALA A 23 17.07 -3.85 -4.79
N THR A 24 17.99 -3.14 -4.14
CA THR A 24 19.27 -2.77 -4.74
C THR A 24 20.43 -3.45 -4.02
N VAL A 25 21.58 -3.58 -4.69
CA VAL A 25 22.80 -4.17 -4.11
C VAL A 25 23.34 -3.39 -2.90
N SER A 26 22.93 -2.13 -2.73
CA SER A 26 23.34 -1.28 -1.61
C SER A 26 22.41 -1.35 -0.40
N MET A 27 21.24 -1.99 -0.52
CA MET A 27 20.33 -2.16 0.61
C MET A 27 20.88 -3.14 1.63
N SER A 28 20.71 -2.83 2.91
CA SER A 28 21.15 -3.67 4.03
C SER A 28 20.18 -4.85 4.28
N GLY A 29 19.82 -5.59 3.23
CA GLY A 29 18.93 -6.75 3.28
C GLY A 29 17.42 -6.43 3.23
N ILE A 30 16.62 -7.45 3.52
CA ILE A 30 15.16 -7.44 3.33
C ILE A 30 14.45 -6.39 4.19
N ASP A 31 14.92 -6.13 5.42
CA ASP A 31 14.30 -5.14 6.31
C ASP A 31 14.39 -3.73 5.74
N ALA A 32 15.49 -3.39 5.05
CA ALA A 32 15.63 -2.10 4.38
C ALA A 32 14.67 -1.98 3.20
N LEU A 33 14.49 -3.04 2.41
CA LEU A 33 13.51 -3.08 1.34
C LEU A 33 12.07 -2.93 1.86
N MET A 34 11.72 -3.67 2.92
CA MET A 34 10.38 -3.63 3.51
C MET A 34 10.06 -2.25 4.09
N ARG A 35 11.03 -1.60 4.77
CA ARG A 35 10.85 -0.21 5.25
C ARG A 35 10.69 0.78 4.10
N ALA A 36 11.41 0.61 2.99
CA ALA A 36 11.25 1.48 1.83
C ALA A 36 9.86 1.33 1.19
N ALA A 37 9.35 0.10 1.05
CA ALA A 37 8.00 -0.16 0.56
C ALA A 37 6.93 0.41 1.51
N ASP A 38 7.12 0.24 2.83
CA ASP A 38 6.21 0.79 3.84
C ASP A 38 6.21 2.33 3.84
N HIS A 39 7.38 2.96 3.67
CA HIS A 39 7.47 4.41 3.53
C HIS A 39 6.68 4.91 2.31
N ALA A 40 6.85 4.26 1.15
CA ALA A 40 6.07 4.58 -0.05
C ALA A 40 4.56 4.38 0.16
N LEU A 41 4.17 3.32 0.87
CA LEU A 41 2.77 3.08 1.24
C LEU A 41 2.22 4.18 2.15
N TYR A 42 3.02 4.67 3.08
CA TYR A 42 2.59 5.74 3.99
C TYR A 42 2.44 7.06 3.26
N GLN A 43 3.33 7.35 2.30
CA GLN A 43 3.22 8.50 1.42
C GLN A 43 1.92 8.47 0.60
N THR A 44 1.58 7.36 -0.06
CA THR A 44 0.33 7.26 -0.84
C THR A 44 -0.92 7.46 0.03
N LYS A 45 -0.88 7.01 1.29
CA LYS A 45 -1.95 7.30 2.27
C LYS A 45 -2.04 8.79 2.60
N ALA A 46 -0.91 9.47 2.80
CA ALA A 46 -0.85 10.90 3.08
C ALA A 46 -1.35 11.76 1.90
N GLU A 47 -1.15 11.28 0.67
CA GLU A 47 -1.61 11.93 -0.57
C GLU A 47 -3.09 11.66 -0.91
N GLY A 48 -3.84 11.03 -0.01
CA GLY A 48 -5.28 10.84 -0.15
C GLY A 48 -5.75 9.42 -0.43
N ARG A 49 -4.86 8.41 -0.33
CA ARG A 49 -5.15 6.97 -0.53
C ARG A 49 -5.57 6.63 -1.98
N ASN A 50 -5.94 5.36 -2.20
CA ASN A 50 -6.37 4.78 -3.48
C ASN A 50 -5.40 5.02 -4.65
N ARG A 51 -4.10 4.85 -4.36
CA ARG A 51 -2.98 5.11 -5.26
C ARG A 51 -1.86 4.10 -5.03
#